data_AF-A0A1X3P8I2-F1
#
_entry.id   AF-A0A1X3P8I2-F1
#
_cell.length_a   1.000
_cell.length_b   1.000
_cell.length_c   1.000
_cell.angle_alpha   90.00
_cell.angle_beta   90.00
_cell.angle_gamma   90.00
#
_symmetry.space_group_name_H-M   'P 1'
#
loop_
_entity.id
_entity.type
_entity.pdbx_description
1 polymer ?
#
loop_
_entity_poly.entity_id
_entity_poly.type
_entity_poly.pdbx_seq_one_letter_code
_entity_poly.pdbx_strand_id
1 'polypeptide(L)'
;MSARAPVLTLGPRALGRGGPCAWNRSSQSRGYLRVRIDSDAALRRRPGEGTARCTPDHARDFRHLHASRPPPSVSLMKEATQVSTMPPPRLSLPARLSVTVLGCLAIWVSVTHLTALWWGDEMTLGRHVANAVGVLLLAVPMVVVLRRLIDRRPLATLGLPGWSTALTDLVRGMLTWVLPAGIGLAAVVLFGWVEIRVDAAPGELLGAVLLLILLVFVFEAFPEELIFRGYIYRNLADVMAPWVAVVVQALLFSAFGTVLWVITAGWGVLLERSVMFFAMAVVVGLLRVMSGSIWGPIGFHLAFQVTMQLVLSSHYAAIEVDDEAIFTLATAVLAFCAATTVAALLWRGPVNWSTPEWAT
;
A
#
# COMPACT_ATOMS: atom_id res chain seq x y z
N MET A 1 -37.29 -51.47 13.28
CA MET A 1 -36.92 -51.15 14.68
C MET A 1 -36.03 -49.91 14.61
N SER A 2 -36.54 -48.69 14.45
CA SER A 2 -37.17 -47.76 15.41
C SER A 2 -36.39 -47.47 16.69
N ALA A 3 -36.17 -46.16 16.90
CA ALA A 3 -35.87 -45.41 18.13
C ALA A 3 -34.41 -44.94 18.33
N ARG A 4 -34.11 -43.72 18.78
CA ARG A 4 -34.85 -42.46 19.04
C ARG A 4 -33.78 -41.38 19.33
N ALA A 5 -34.05 -40.12 18.96
CA ALA A 5 -33.28 -38.94 19.38
C ALA A 5 -33.63 -38.51 20.82
N PRO A 6 -32.75 -37.78 21.54
CA PRO A 6 -33.09 -37.19 22.83
C PRO A 6 -33.81 -35.84 22.66
N VAL A 7 -34.94 -35.72 23.35
CA VAL A 7 -35.72 -34.50 23.57
C VAL A 7 -35.25 -33.87 24.87
N LEU A 8 -34.91 -32.58 24.85
CA LEU A 8 -34.60 -31.79 26.04
C LEU A 8 -35.72 -30.76 26.23
N THR A 9 -36.48 -30.95 27.29
CA THR A 9 -37.61 -30.11 27.73
C THR A 9 -37.12 -28.94 28.57
N LEU A 10 -37.44 -27.71 28.16
CA LEU A 10 -37.36 -26.50 28.98
C LEU A 10 -38.78 -25.96 29.22
N GLY A 11 -39.15 -25.85 30.50
CA GLY A 11 -40.38 -25.21 30.97
C GLY A 11 -40.24 -23.69 31.12
N PRO A 12 -41.36 -22.96 31.30
CA PRO A 12 -41.45 -21.54 30.96
C PRO A 12 -41.25 -20.59 32.15
N ARG A 13 -40.62 -19.43 31.91
CA ARG A 13 -40.82 -18.23 32.74
C ARG A 13 -40.94 -16.95 31.90
N ALA A 14 -42.20 -16.54 31.80
CA ALA A 14 -42.78 -15.20 31.88
C ALA A 14 -42.03 -13.95 31.36
N LEU A 15 -42.73 -13.35 30.40
CA LEU A 15 -42.78 -11.96 29.91
C LEU A 15 -42.84 -10.84 30.96
N GLY A 16 -42.25 -9.68 30.62
CA GLY A 16 -42.59 -8.35 31.17
C GLY A 16 -41.70 -7.25 30.55
N ARG A 17 -42.08 -6.65 29.41
CA ARG A 17 -42.73 -5.32 29.23
C ARG A 17 -41.92 -4.09 29.72
N GLY A 18 -41.44 -3.29 28.75
CA GLY A 18 -41.70 -1.84 28.56
C GLY A 18 -41.20 -0.80 29.58
N GLY A 19 -40.45 0.20 29.11
CA GLY A 19 -40.10 1.45 29.84
C GLY A 19 -41.33 2.39 30.07
N PRO A 20 -41.20 3.72 30.35
CA PRO A 20 -40.05 4.63 30.11
C PRO A 20 -39.80 5.76 31.18
N CYS A 21 -38.79 6.61 30.91
CA CYS A 21 -38.61 8.05 31.24
C CYS A 21 -38.81 8.62 32.66
N ALA A 22 -37.74 9.20 33.24
CA ALA A 22 -37.78 10.49 33.97
C ALA A 22 -36.38 11.05 34.37
N TRP A 23 -36.11 12.30 33.95
CA TRP A 23 -35.39 13.39 34.62
C TRP A 23 -33.95 13.22 35.16
N ASN A 24 -33.00 14.04 34.68
CA ASN A 24 -32.66 15.31 35.36
C ASN A 24 -31.74 16.23 34.51
N ARG A 25 -31.99 17.54 34.63
CA ARG A 25 -31.29 18.69 34.04
C ARG A 25 -30.41 19.33 35.12
N SER A 26 -29.13 19.57 34.85
CA SER A 26 -28.34 20.69 35.41
C SER A 26 -27.04 20.82 34.60
N SER A 27 -26.95 21.78 33.68
CA SER A 27 -26.27 23.08 33.86
C SER A 27 -24.77 22.96 34.16
N GLN A 28 -23.94 22.99 33.11
CA GLN A 28 -22.62 23.64 33.20
C GLN A 28 -22.29 24.32 31.87
N SER A 29 -22.05 25.62 32.00
CA SER A 29 -21.67 26.59 30.98
C SER A 29 -20.26 26.34 30.44
N ARG A 30 -20.10 26.29 29.12
CA ARG A 30 -18.82 26.59 28.45
C ARG A 30 -19.08 27.48 27.23
N GLY A 31 -18.42 28.63 27.24
CA GLY A 31 -18.52 29.67 26.22
C GLY A 31 -17.94 29.19 24.88
N TYR A 32 -18.69 29.47 23.81
CA TYR A 32 -18.24 29.30 22.45
C TYR A 32 -17.74 30.64 21.91
N LEU A 33 -16.48 30.65 21.47
CA LEU A 33 -15.91 31.73 20.65
C LEU A 33 -16.45 31.57 19.22
N ARG A 34 -17.37 32.44 18.81
CA ARG A 34 -17.87 32.53 17.43
C ARG A 34 -16.90 33.39 16.61
N VAL A 35 -16.18 32.79 15.67
CA VAL A 35 -15.49 33.52 14.61
C VAL A 35 -16.49 33.79 13.49
N ARG A 36 -16.85 35.07 13.30
CA ARG A 36 -17.69 35.58 12.22
C ARG A 36 -16.75 36.04 11.10
N ILE A 37 -16.88 35.46 9.92
CA ILE A 37 -16.23 35.95 8.70
C ILE A 37 -17.25 36.88 8.04
N ASP A 38 -17.04 38.19 8.16
CA ASP A 38 -17.79 39.19 7.39
C ASP A 38 -17.15 39.30 6.00
N SER A 39 -17.86 38.79 5.00
CA SER A 39 -17.62 39.06 3.58
C SER A 39 -18.66 40.07 3.13
N ASP A 40 -18.29 41.37 3.16
CA ASP A 40 -18.80 42.40 2.23
C ASP A 40 -18.20 43.77 2.57
N ALA A 41 -17.28 44.24 1.72
CA ALA A 41 -16.84 45.63 1.72
C ALA A 41 -16.77 46.16 0.27
N ALA A 42 -17.97 46.51 -0.21
CA ALA A 42 -18.29 47.78 -0.85
C ALA A 42 -17.39 48.31 -1.98
N LEU A 43 -17.86 48.03 -3.20
CA LEU A 43 -18.07 49.00 -4.27
C LEU A 43 -18.23 50.46 -3.79
N ARG A 44 -17.31 51.35 -4.21
CA ARG A 44 -17.59 52.78 -4.40
C ARG A 44 -16.89 53.28 -5.67
N ARG A 45 -17.67 53.48 -6.73
CA ARG A 45 -17.32 54.36 -7.85
C ARG A 45 -17.71 55.80 -7.49
N ARG A 46 -16.90 56.77 -7.92
CA ARG A 46 -17.37 58.14 -8.24
C ARG A 46 -16.89 58.54 -9.64
N PRO A 47 -17.69 59.34 -10.40
CA PRO A 47 -17.45 59.70 -11.79
C PRO A 47 -16.87 61.13 -11.95
N GLY A 48 -16.32 61.42 -13.14
CA GLY A 48 -15.92 62.76 -13.61
C GLY A 48 -14.58 62.70 -14.35
N GLU A 49 -14.58 62.58 -15.68
CA GLU A 49 -14.42 63.67 -16.68
C GLU A 49 -12.97 63.76 -17.19
N GLY A 50 -12.78 63.68 -18.52
CA GLY A 50 -11.48 63.89 -19.16
C GLY A 50 -11.30 63.10 -20.46
N THR A 51 -11.77 63.67 -21.55
CA THR A 51 -11.55 63.22 -22.94
C THR A 51 -10.06 63.26 -23.33
N ALA A 52 -9.54 62.25 -24.03
CA ALA A 52 -8.66 62.41 -25.22
C ALA A 52 -8.02 61.09 -25.73
N ARG A 53 -8.33 60.80 -27.00
CA ARG A 53 -7.44 60.33 -28.09
C ARG A 53 -6.72 58.99 -27.97
N CYS A 54 -7.09 58.09 -28.89
CA CYS A 54 -6.21 57.05 -29.42
C CYS A 54 -5.05 57.68 -30.21
N THR A 55 -3.83 57.28 -29.90
CA THR A 55 -2.71 57.20 -30.86
C THR A 55 -1.76 56.05 -30.47
N PRO A 56 -1.08 55.41 -31.43
CA PRO A 56 -0.52 54.07 -31.29
C PRO A 56 1.01 54.12 -31.21
N ASP A 57 1.62 53.84 -30.05
CA ASP A 57 3.03 53.41 -30.03
C ASP A 57 3.46 52.82 -28.67
N HIS A 58 3.25 51.52 -28.47
CA HIS A 58 3.99 50.74 -27.46
C HIS A 58 4.49 49.44 -28.08
N ALA A 59 5.30 49.59 -29.14
CA ALA A 59 6.22 48.56 -29.58
C ALA A 59 7.49 48.59 -28.71
N ARG A 60 7.42 48.06 -27.47
CA ARG A 60 8.58 47.68 -26.64
C ARG A 60 8.08 47.08 -25.31
N ASP A 61 7.74 45.80 -25.29
CA ASP A 61 8.04 44.87 -24.16
C ASP A 61 7.55 43.42 -24.37
N PHE A 62 7.95 42.78 -25.47
CA PHE A 62 7.72 41.34 -25.67
C PHE A 62 8.98 40.60 -26.12
N ARG A 63 10.13 40.89 -25.49
CA ARG A 63 11.39 40.16 -25.72
C ARG A 63 11.93 39.48 -24.47
N HIS A 64 11.10 38.79 -23.68
CA HIS A 64 11.61 37.89 -22.62
C HIS A 64 10.77 36.60 -22.44
N LEU A 65 10.19 36.04 -23.51
CA LEU A 65 9.45 34.76 -23.45
C LEU A 65 9.90 33.69 -24.47
N HIS A 66 11.12 33.76 -24.97
CA HIS A 66 11.74 32.65 -25.70
C HIS A 66 13.19 32.46 -25.24
N ALA A 67 13.37 31.93 -24.03
CA ALA A 67 14.60 31.24 -23.69
C ALA A 67 14.60 29.91 -24.46
N SER A 68 15.32 29.86 -25.57
CA SER A 68 15.62 28.65 -26.33
C SER A 68 16.17 27.61 -25.35
N ARG A 69 15.52 26.44 -25.25
CA ARG A 69 16.10 25.30 -24.52
C ARG A 69 17.48 25.01 -25.12
N PRO A 70 18.54 24.82 -24.31
CA PRO A 70 19.81 24.36 -24.85
C PRO A 70 19.59 23.00 -25.55
N PRO A 71 20.30 22.72 -26.66
CA PRO A 71 20.18 21.44 -27.33
C PRO A 71 20.51 20.30 -26.34
N PRO A 72 19.80 19.17 -26.41
CA PRO A 72 20.06 18.03 -25.53
C PRO A 72 21.52 17.58 -25.67
N SER A 73 22.14 17.22 -24.55
CA SER A 73 23.52 16.73 -24.54
C SER A 73 23.65 15.48 -25.42
N VAL A 74 24.82 15.27 -26.02
CA VAL A 74 25.12 14.10 -26.87
C VAL A 74 24.88 12.77 -26.13
N SER A 75 24.96 12.76 -24.80
CA SER A 75 24.60 11.63 -23.94
C SER A 75 23.11 11.32 -23.99
N LEU A 76 22.26 12.34 -23.85
CA LEU A 76 20.80 12.21 -23.94
C LEU A 76 20.37 11.77 -25.35
N MET A 77 21.05 12.25 -26.39
CA MET A 77 20.79 11.79 -27.75
C MET A 77 21.16 10.31 -27.93
N LYS A 78 22.28 9.83 -27.34
CA LYS A 78 22.65 8.41 -27.40
C LYS A 78 21.68 7.49 -26.64
N GLU A 79 21.23 7.89 -25.45
CA GLU A 79 20.23 7.12 -24.69
C GLU A 79 18.86 7.09 -25.39
N ALA A 80 18.39 8.24 -25.90
CA ALA A 80 17.15 8.30 -26.68
C ALA A 80 17.22 7.45 -27.95
N THR A 81 18.39 7.40 -28.61
CA THR A 81 18.61 6.55 -29.79
C THR A 81 18.60 5.05 -29.43
N GLN A 82 19.17 4.64 -28.29
CA GLN A 82 19.16 3.24 -27.86
C GLN A 82 17.77 2.73 -27.43
N VAL A 83 16.93 3.58 -26.84
CA VAL A 83 15.55 3.20 -26.47
C VAL A 83 14.67 3.01 -27.71
N SER A 84 14.94 3.76 -28.78
CA SER A 84 14.24 3.67 -30.08
C SER A 84 14.54 2.40 -30.88
N THR A 85 15.62 1.65 -30.59
CA THR A 85 16.03 0.46 -31.37
C THR A 85 15.51 -0.87 -30.81
N MET A 86 14.82 -0.86 -29.67
CA MET A 86 14.35 -2.08 -29.03
C MET A 86 13.07 -2.59 -29.70
N PRO A 87 12.96 -3.90 -30.02
CA PRO A 87 11.74 -4.46 -30.59
C PRO A 87 10.54 -4.24 -29.67
N PRO A 88 9.31 -4.06 -30.22
CA PRO A 88 8.13 -3.93 -29.40
C PRO A 88 7.89 -5.18 -28.54
N PRO A 89 7.13 -5.09 -27.43
CA PRO A 89 6.71 -6.26 -26.66
C PRO A 89 5.97 -7.28 -27.53
N ARG A 90 6.07 -8.57 -27.18
CA ARG A 90 5.39 -9.67 -27.90
C ARG A 90 3.88 -9.71 -27.68
N LEU A 91 3.40 -9.16 -26.57
CA LEU A 91 2.00 -9.19 -26.16
C LEU A 91 1.50 -7.77 -25.90
N SER A 92 0.21 -7.54 -26.10
CA SER A 92 -0.45 -6.28 -25.73
C SER A 92 -0.37 -6.04 -24.22
N LEU A 93 -0.49 -4.79 -23.78
CA LEU A 93 -0.48 -4.46 -22.35
C LEU A 93 -1.53 -5.25 -21.55
N PRO A 94 -2.83 -5.30 -21.94
CA PRO A 94 -3.82 -6.08 -21.22
C PRO A 94 -3.45 -7.57 -21.12
N ALA A 95 -2.96 -8.18 -22.20
CA ALA A 95 -2.57 -9.58 -22.19
C ALA A 95 -1.40 -9.84 -21.22
N ARG A 96 -0.41 -8.95 -21.19
CA ARG A 96 0.71 -9.04 -20.23
C ARG A 96 0.24 -8.95 -18.80
N LEU A 97 -0.64 -8.00 -18.48
CA LEU A 97 -1.20 -7.83 -17.14
C LEU A 97 -2.02 -9.06 -16.73
N SER A 98 -2.89 -9.57 -17.60
CA SER A 98 -3.69 -10.77 -17.34
C SER A 98 -2.82 -12.00 -17.09
N VAL A 99 -1.83 -12.27 -17.95
CA VAL A 99 -0.90 -13.39 -17.75
C VAL A 99 -0.14 -13.26 -16.43
N THR A 100 0.27 -12.05 -16.06
CA THR A 100 1.01 -11.82 -14.81
C THR A 100 0.14 -12.06 -13.58
N VAL A 101 -1.07 -11.50 -13.55
CA VAL A 101 -1.97 -11.62 -12.39
C VAL A 101 -2.50 -13.05 -12.25
N LEU A 102 -2.90 -13.68 -13.35
CA LEU A 102 -3.34 -15.09 -13.34
C LEU A 102 -2.19 -16.04 -12.98
N GLY A 103 -0.99 -15.78 -13.50
CA GLY A 103 0.22 -16.54 -13.13
C GLY A 103 0.55 -16.40 -11.64
N CYS A 104 0.51 -15.17 -11.11
CA CYS A 104 0.69 -14.90 -9.68
C CYS A 104 -0.34 -15.67 -8.83
N LEU A 105 -1.63 -15.58 -9.17
CA LEU A 105 -2.68 -16.30 -8.46
C LEU A 105 -2.46 -17.82 -8.52
N ALA A 106 -2.15 -18.36 -9.71
CA ALA A 106 -1.90 -19.78 -9.89
C ALA A 106 -0.70 -20.27 -9.07
N ILE A 107 0.37 -19.47 -8.97
CA ILE A 107 1.55 -19.80 -8.14
C ILE A 107 1.15 -19.92 -6.68
N TRP A 108 0.50 -18.90 -6.10
CA TRP A 108 0.15 -18.94 -4.67
C TRP A 108 -0.84 -20.06 -4.35
N VAL A 109 -1.91 -20.19 -5.15
CA VAL A 109 -2.91 -21.25 -4.98
C VAL A 109 -2.28 -22.63 -5.09
N SER A 110 -1.42 -22.86 -6.10
CA SER A 110 -0.79 -24.18 -6.29
C SER A 110 0.19 -24.49 -5.16
N VAL A 111 1.06 -23.54 -4.79
CA VAL A 111 2.06 -23.76 -3.72
C VAL A 111 1.35 -24.05 -2.40
N THR A 112 0.38 -23.22 -2.01
CA THR A 112 -0.36 -23.40 -0.75
C THR A 112 -1.17 -24.69 -0.69
N HIS A 113 -1.80 -25.11 -1.79
CA HIS A 113 -2.50 -26.40 -1.85
C HIS A 113 -1.53 -27.58 -1.84
N LEU A 114 -0.45 -27.54 -2.62
CA LEU A 114 0.51 -28.66 -2.69
C LEU A 114 1.21 -28.89 -1.36
N THR A 115 1.58 -27.82 -0.64
CA THR A 115 2.17 -27.96 0.69
C THR A 115 1.15 -28.38 1.74
N ALA A 116 -0.13 -27.97 1.63
CA ALA A 116 -1.21 -28.48 2.48
C ALA A 116 -1.38 -30.00 2.31
N LEU A 117 -1.33 -30.50 1.07
CA LEU A 117 -1.43 -31.93 0.79
C LEU A 117 -0.28 -32.75 1.41
N TRP A 118 0.91 -32.14 1.55
CA TRP A 118 2.09 -32.84 2.08
C TRP A 118 2.28 -32.69 3.59
N TRP A 119 2.02 -31.50 4.14
CA TRP A 119 2.23 -31.19 5.57
C TRP A 119 0.93 -31.16 6.40
N GLY A 120 -0.24 -31.28 5.77
CA GLY A 120 -1.54 -31.09 6.40
C GLY A 120 -2.02 -29.63 6.41
N ASP A 121 -3.23 -29.43 6.93
CA ASP A 121 -3.92 -28.13 6.91
C ASP A 121 -3.39 -27.14 7.96
N GLU A 122 -2.68 -27.62 8.99
CA GLU A 122 -2.04 -26.77 9.99
C GLU A 122 -0.81 -26.05 9.40
N MET A 123 -0.61 -24.78 9.81
CA MET A 123 0.55 -24.00 9.38
C MET A 123 1.75 -24.31 10.28
N THR A 124 2.47 -25.39 9.97
CA THR A 124 3.75 -25.69 10.61
C THR A 124 4.88 -24.81 10.05
N LEU A 125 5.99 -24.65 10.80
CA LEU A 125 7.17 -23.95 10.31
C LEU A 125 7.70 -24.55 8.99
N GLY A 126 7.74 -25.89 8.89
CA GLY A 126 8.18 -26.58 7.67
C GLY A 126 7.32 -26.22 6.45
N ARG A 127 6.00 -26.18 6.64
CA ARG A 127 5.05 -25.76 5.60
C ARG A 127 5.22 -24.29 5.22
N HIS A 128 5.40 -23.39 6.19
CA HIS A 128 5.61 -21.97 5.92
C HIS A 128 6.92 -21.75 5.13
N VAL A 129 8.02 -22.41 5.51
CA VAL A 129 9.28 -22.37 4.75
C VAL A 129 9.10 -22.91 3.33
N ALA A 130 8.40 -24.05 3.17
CA ALA A 130 8.12 -24.63 1.86
C ALA A 130 7.29 -23.69 0.97
N ASN A 131 6.28 -23.03 1.55
CA ASN A 131 5.49 -22.00 0.86
C ASN A 131 6.35 -20.83 0.42
N ALA A 132 7.15 -20.27 1.33
CA ALA A 132 8.03 -19.14 1.07
C ALA A 132 8.99 -19.43 -0.08
N VAL A 133 9.73 -20.54 0.01
CA VAL A 133 10.69 -20.95 -1.01
C VAL A 133 10.00 -21.26 -2.33
N GLY A 134 8.88 -22.00 -2.30
CA GLY A 134 8.13 -22.37 -3.50
C GLY A 134 7.62 -21.16 -4.26
N VAL A 135 7.03 -20.19 -3.57
CA VAL A 135 6.58 -18.92 -4.16
C VAL A 135 7.75 -18.14 -4.76
N LEU A 136 8.83 -17.93 -4.00
CA LEU A 136 9.99 -17.17 -4.49
C LEU A 136 10.57 -17.80 -5.77
N LEU A 137 10.76 -19.12 -5.78
CA LEU A 137 11.33 -19.87 -6.90
C LEU A 137 10.45 -19.88 -8.15
N LEU A 138 9.15 -19.57 -8.03
CA LEU A 138 8.24 -19.52 -9.17
C LEU A 138 7.95 -18.07 -9.62
N ALA A 139 7.72 -17.17 -8.66
CA ALA A 139 7.38 -15.77 -8.92
C ALA A 139 8.54 -15.00 -9.57
N VAL A 140 9.78 -15.18 -9.08
CA VAL A 140 10.93 -14.46 -9.61
C VAL A 140 11.22 -14.89 -11.06
N PRO A 141 11.32 -16.19 -11.40
CA PRO A 141 11.49 -16.60 -12.80
C PRO A 141 10.34 -16.17 -13.69
N MET A 142 9.08 -16.19 -13.21
CA MET A 142 7.95 -15.68 -13.98
C MET A 142 8.17 -14.22 -14.40
N VAL A 143 8.53 -13.33 -13.46
CA VAL A 143 8.81 -11.92 -13.77
C VAL A 143 10.02 -11.79 -14.71
N VAL A 144 11.08 -12.57 -14.51
CA VAL A 144 12.27 -12.54 -15.37
C VAL A 144 11.92 -12.95 -16.80
N VAL A 145 11.17 -14.03 -16.98
CA VAL A 145 10.71 -14.52 -18.29
C VAL A 145 9.83 -13.49 -18.97
N LEU A 146 8.84 -12.94 -18.26
CA LEU A 146 7.96 -11.91 -18.80
C LEU A 146 8.76 -10.66 -19.21
N ARG A 147 9.69 -10.19 -18.37
CA ARG A 147 10.46 -8.98 -18.67
C ARG A 147 11.47 -9.17 -19.80
N ARG A 148 12.18 -10.31 -19.83
CA ARG A 148 13.25 -10.56 -20.81
C ARG A 148 12.73 -11.10 -22.13
N LEU A 149 11.75 -11.99 -22.11
CA LEU A 149 11.30 -12.70 -23.32
C LEU A 149 10.06 -12.04 -23.94
N ILE A 150 9.09 -11.61 -23.13
CA ILE A 150 7.85 -10.99 -23.62
C ILE A 150 8.04 -9.50 -23.85
N ASP A 151 8.51 -8.75 -22.84
CA ASP A 151 8.73 -7.31 -22.94
C ASP A 151 9.99 -6.96 -23.73
N ARG A 152 10.97 -7.89 -23.77
CA ARG A 152 12.30 -7.67 -24.37
C ARG A 152 13.00 -6.45 -23.78
N ARG A 153 12.84 -6.24 -22.47
CA ARG A 153 13.42 -5.10 -21.73
C ARG A 153 14.41 -5.61 -20.65
N PRO A 154 15.40 -4.80 -20.25
CA PRO A 154 16.30 -5.17 -19.16
C PRO A 154 15.56 -5.19 -17.80
N LEU A 155 16.09 -5.94 -16.83
CA LEU A 155 15.53 -6.01 -15.47
C LEU A 155 15.78 -4.74 -14.66
N ALA A 156 16.82 -3.97 -15.01
CA ALA A 156 17.18 -2.74 -14.29
C ALA A 156 16.05 -1.69 -14.26
N THR A 157 15.13 -1.73 -15.23
CA THR A 157 13.97 -0.83 -15.28
C THR A 157 12.89 -1.15 -14.24
N LEU A 158 12.99 -2.28 -13.53
CA LEU A 158 11.99 -2.69 -12.54
C LEU A 158 12.11 -1.90 -11.22
N GLY A 159 12.97 -0.88 -11.14
CA GLY A 159 13.21 -0.15 -9.89
C GLY A 159 14.12 -0.92 -8.94
N LEU A 160 15.14 -1.58 -9.49
CA LEU A 160 16.16 -2.33 -8.76
C LEU A 160 17.48 -1.55 -8.79
N PRO A 161 17.65 -0.53 -7.93
CA PRO A 161 18.89 0.23 -7.85
C PRO A 161 20.03 -0.61 -7.26
N GLY A 162 21.24 -0.04 -7.25
CA GLY A 162 22.40 -0.66 -6.59
C GLY A 162 22.19 -0.85 -5.09
N TRP A 163 23.00 -1.73 -4.49
CA TRP A 163 22.84 -2.21 -3.11
C TRP A 163 22.74 -1.11 -2.04
N SER A 164 23.58 -0.07 -2.10
CA SER A 164 23.56 1.02 -1.12
C SER A 164 22.25 1.81 -1.13
N THR A 165 21.74 2.12 -2.33
CA THR A 165 20.44 2.77 -2.51
C THR A 165 19.30 1.85 -2.11
N ALA A 166 19.36 0.57 -2.50
CA ALA A 166 18.38 -0.45 -2.12
C ALA A 166 18.21 -0.54 -0.60
N LEU A 167 19.31 -0.64 0.15
CA LEU A 167 19.26 -0.69 1.61
C LEU A 167 18.72 0.62 2.21
N THR A 168 19.12 1.77 1.66
CA THR A 168 18.63 3.07 2.11
C THR A 168 17.12 3.21 1.90
N ASP A 169 16.62 2.81 0.73
CA ASP A 169 15.20 2.85 0.40
C ASP A 169 14.40 1.84 1.24
N LEU A 170 14.94 0.64 1.46
CA LEU A 170 14.35 -0.35 2.36
C LEU A 170 14.13 0.22 3.76
N VAL A 171 15.17 0.82 4.35
CA VAL A 171 15.08 1.43 5.68
C VAL A 171 14.09 2.61 5.68
N ARG A 172 14.15 3.49 4.68
CA ARG A 172 13.20 4.60 4.57
C ARG A 172 11.75 4.12 4.46
N GLY A 173 11.50 3.07 3.68
CA GLY A 173 10.20 2.44 3.55
C GLY A 173 9.71 1.83 4.86
N MET A 174 10.59 1.17 5.60
CA MET A 174 10.28 0.67 6.94
C MET A 174 9.91 1.82 7.89
N LEU A 175 10.64 2.94 7.85
CA LEU A 175 10.36 4.11 8.68
C LEU A 175 9.02 4.79 8.36
N THR A 176 8.52 4.74 7.12
CA THR A 176 7.20 5.31 6.80
C THR A 176 6.05 4.54 7.44
N TRP A 177 6.26 3.28 7.84
CA TRP A 177 5.29 2.51 8.63
C TRP A 177 5.58 2.58 10.13
N VAL A 178 6.83 2.29 10.53
CA VAL A 178 7.23 2.15 11.94
C VAL A 178 7.04 3.44 12.73
N LEU A 179 7.33 4.61 12.15
CA LEU A 179 7.23 5.87 12.89
C LEU A 179 5.77 6.20 13.25
N PRO A 180 4.81 6.26 12.31
CA PRO A 180 3.41 6.49 12.69
C PRO A 180 2.83 5.37 13.54
N ALA A 181 3.10 4.09 13.21
CA ALA A 181 2.55 2.96 13.96
C ALA A 181 3.07 2.94 15.40
N GLY A 182 4.36 3.21 15.61
CA GLY A 182 4.97 3.30 16.93
C GLY A 182 4.41 4.46 17.75
N ILE A 183 4.15 5.62 17.13
CA ILE A 183 3.51 6.75 17.80
C ILE A 183 2.08 6.40 18.23
N GLY A 184 1.29 5.81 17.33
CA GLY A 184 -0.08 5.42 17.64
C GLY A 184 -0.17 4.34 18.71
N LEU A 185 0.69 3.31 18.61
CA LEU A 185 0.80 2.26 19.62
C LEU A 185 1.18 2.83 20.99
N ALA A 186 2.22 3.68 21.03
CA ALA A 186 2.65 4.31 22.28
C ALA A 186 1.53 5.15 22.91
N ALA A 187 0.74 5.86 22.10
CA ALA A 187 -0.39 6.63 22.58
C ALA A 187 -1.46 5.74 23.21
N VAL A 188 -1.94 4.71 22.51
CA VAL A 188 -3.04 3.86 23.03
C VAL A 188 -2.62 3.05 24.26
N VAL A 189 -1.35 2.64 24.36
CA VAL A 189 -0.81 2.00 25.56
C VAL A 189 -0.70 3.00 26.72
N LEU A 190 -0.19 4.21 26.47
CA LEU A 190 -0.05 5.24 27.50
C LEU A 190 -1.39 5.68 28.10
N PHE A 191 -2.45 5.72 27.29
CA PHE A 191 -3.80 6.05 27.75
C PHE A 191 -4.57 4.83 28.30
N GLY A 192 -3.97 3.64 28.30
CA GLY A 192 -4.60 2.41 28.78
C GLY A 192 -5.79 1.96 27.94
N TRP A 193 -5.80 2.28 26.64
CA TRP A 193 -6.83 1.84 25.70
C TRP A 193 -6.55 0.45 25.13
N VAL A 194 -5.29 0.01 25.20
CA VAL A 194 -4.84 -1.32 24.80
C VAL A 194 -3.82 -1.81 25.82
N GLU A 195 -3.99 -3.05 26.27
CA GLU A 195 -3.00 -3.82 27.01
C GLU A 195 -2.39 -4.90 26.10
N ILE A 196 -1.06 -4.93 26.02
CA ILE A 196 -0.32 -5.96 25.29
C ILE A 196 0.42 -6.82 26.30
N ARG A 197 0.09 -8.11 26.33
CA ARG A 197 0.78 -9.10 27.16
C ARG A 197 1.68 -9.94 26.27
N VAL A 198 2.96 -9.98 26.60
CA VAL A 198 3.96 -10.79 25.89
C VAL A 198 4.39 -11.91 26.81
N ASP A 199 3.98 -13.13 26.51
CA ASP A 199 4.34 -14.36 27.25
C ASP A 199 5.42 -15.13 26.49
N ALA A 200 6.56 -14.47 26.26
CA ALA A 200 7.70 -15.05 25.56
C ALA A 200 9.01 -14.51 26.15
N ALA A 201 10.04 -15.36 26.22
CA ALA A 201 11.36 -14.89 26.62
C ALA A 201 11.90 -13.89 25.58
N PRO A 202 12.71 -12.88 25.97
CA PRO A 202 13.24 -11.90 25.02
C PRO A 202 14.00 -12.52 23.83
N GLY A 203 14.72 -13.63 24.06
CA GLY A 203 15.42 -14.36 23.01
C GLY A 203 14.49 -15.09 22.05
N GLU A 204 13.38 -15.64 22.54
CA GLU A 204 12.34 -16.28 21.71
C GLU A 204 11.63 -15.23 20.86
N LEU A 205 11.26 -14.09 21.45
CA LEU A 205 10.64 -12.97 20.73
C LEU A 205 11.56 -12.44 19.63
N LEU A 206 12.85 -12.24 19.93
CA LEU A 206 13.84 -11.82 18.92
C LEU A 206 13.96 -12.86 17.80
N GLY A 207 14.01 -14.16 18.14
CA GLY A 207 14.03 -15.25 17.19
C GLY A 207 12.79 -15.26 16.28
N ALA A 208 11.60 -15.07 16.86
CA ALA A 208 10.33 -14.99 16.14
C ALA A 208 10.29 -13.80 15.17
N VAL A 209 10.73 -12.62 15.61
CA VAL A 209 10.83 -11.42 14.76
C VAL A 209 11.77 -11.66 13.58
N LEU A 210 12.98 -12.16 13.82
CA LEU A 210 13.96 -12.42 12.76
C LEU A 210 13.48 -13.48 11.77
N LEU A 211 12.83 -14.52 12.28
CA LEU A 211 12.23 -15.57 11.46
C LEU A 211 11.10 -15.01 10.59
N LEU A 212 10.18 -14.23 11.18
CA LEU A 212 9.08 -13.61 10.45
C LEU A 212 9.58 -12.61 9.40
N ILE A 213 10.59 -11.80 9.69
CA ILE A 213 11.20 -10.91 8.69
C ILE A 213 11.64 -11.72 7.47
N LEU A 214 12.32 -12.85 7.68
CA LEU A 214 12.78 -13.70 6.58
C LEU A 214 11.62 -14.34 5.82
N LEU A 215 10.66 -14.94 6.54
CA LEU A 215 9.52 -15.63 5.93
C LEU A 215 8.63 -14.67 5.14
N VAL A 216 8.25 -13.54 5.73
CA VAL A 216 7.43 -12.50 5.07
C VAL A 216 8.20 -11.90 3.89
N PHE A 217 9.51 -11.67 4.02
CA PHE A 217 10.31 -11.17 2.88
C PHE A 217 10.26 -12.11 1.69
N VAL A 218 10.49 -13.40 1.93
CA VAL A 218 10.62 -14.41 0.88
C VAL A 218 9.26 -14.81 0.30
N PHE A 219 8.22 -14.91 1.12
CA PHE A 219 6.89 -15.36 0.71
C PHE A 219 6.04 -14.23 0.14
N GLU A 220 6.10 -13.03 0.73
CA GLU A 220 5.14 -11.95 0.47
C GLU A 220 5.84 -10.72 -0.11
N ALA A 221 6.63 -10.02 0.71
CA ALA A 221 7.07 -8.67 0.40
C ALA A 221 7.93 -8.61 -0.87
N PHE A 222 8.96 -9.45 -1.02
CA PHE A 222 9.80 -9.39 -2.23
C PHE A 222 9.05 -9.87 -3.49
N PRO A 223 8.44 -11.07 -3.53
CA PRO A 223 7.70 -11.52 -4.71
C PRO A 223 6.58 -10.58 -5.14
N GLU A 224 5.75 -10.12 -4.20
CA GLU A 224 4.61 -9.26 -4.51
C GLU A 224 5.06 -7.88 -4.99
N GLU A 225 6.02 -7.24 -4.31
CA GLU A 225 6.51 -5.93 -4.75
C GLU A 225 7.25 -6.02 -6.10
N LEU A 226 7.99 -7.11 -6.36
CA LEU A 226 8.61 -7.35 -7.66
C LEU A 226 7.56 -7.47 -8.78
N ILE A 227 6.46 -8.20 -8.54
CA ILE A 227 5.38 -8.39 -9.52
C ILE A 227 4.60 -7.07 -9.71
N PHE A 228 4.12 -6.47 -8.64
CA PHE A 228 3.17 -5.37 -8.72
C PHE A 228 3.84 -4.00 -8.91
N ARG A 229 4.93 -3.71 -8.17
CA ARG A 229 5.62 -2.40 -8.18
C ARG A 229 6.82 -2.40 -9.13
N GLY A 230 7.40 -3.58 -9.37
CA GLY A 230 8.39 -3.80 -10.40
C GLY A 230 7.75 -3.92 -11.78
N TYR A 231 7.07 -5.03 -12.06
CA TYR A 231 6.63 -5.38 -13.41
C TYR A 231 5.34 -4.68 -13.86
N ILE A 232 4.24 -4.80 -13.09
CA ILE A 232 2.92 -4.26 -13.46
C ILE A 232 2.95 -2.73 -13.48
N TYR A 233 3.38 -2.09 -12.38
CA TYR A 233 3.48 -0.64 -12.30
C TYR A 233 4.34 -0.07 -13.43
N ARG A 234 5.52 -0.65 -13.71
CA ARG A 234 6.41 -0.14 -14.77
C ARG A 234 5.73 -0.16 -16.13
N ASN A 235 5.07 -1.27 -16.48
CA ASN A 235 4.39 -1.40 -17.77
C ASN A 235 3.16 -0.49 -17.88
N LEU A 236 2.49 -0.16 -16.78
CA LEU A 236 1.42 0.83 -16.74
C LEU A 236 1.98 2.25 -16.90
N ALA A 237 2.98 2.63 -16.09
CA ALA A 237 3.60 3.95 -16.10
C ALA A 237 4.30 4.30 -17.42
N ASP A 238 4.67 3.30 -18.22
CA ASP A 238 5.15 3.47 -19.60
C ASP A 238 4.06 3.98 -20.57
N VAL A 239 2.77 3.97 -20.22
CA VAL A 239 1.69 4.42 -21.12
C VAL A 239 0.66 5.34 -20.47
N MET A 240 0.70 5.51 -19.15
CA MET A 240 -0.21 6.38 -18.41
C MET A 240 0.51 7.17 -17.32
N ALA A 241 -0.16 8.17 -16.76
CA ALA A 241 0.38 8.95 -15.65
C ALA A 241 0.66 8.04 -14.43
N PRO A 242 1.77 8.24 -13.70
CA PRO A 242 2.14 7.46 -12.51
C PRO A 242 1.01 7.31 -11.48
N TRP A 243 0.22 8.35 -11.20
CA TRP A 243 -0.90 8.21 -10.26
C TRP A 243 -2.00 7.26 -10.76
N VAL A 244 -2.26 7.22 -12.08
CA VAL A 244 -3.22 6.27 -12.68
C VAL A 244 -2.66 4.86 -12.62
N ALA A 245 -1.36 4.70 -12.90
CA ALA A 245 -0.67 3.41 -12.78
C ALA A 245 -0.78 2.84 -11.37
N VAL A 246 -0.64 3.67 -10.33
CA VAL A 246 -0.85 3.28 -8.92
C VAL A 246 -2.28 2.79 -8.69
N VAL A 247 -3.30 3.52 -9.15
CA VAL A 247 -4.70 3.12 -8.95
C VAL A 247 -5.00 1.79 -9.64
N VAL A 248 -4.60 1.62 -10.90
CA VAL A 248 -4.83 0.38 -11.65
C VAL A 248 -4.08 -0.79 -11.01
N GLN A 249 -2.82 -0.59 -10.64
CA GLN A 249 -2.01 -1.59 -9.93
C GLN A 249 -2.65 -1.97 -8.58
N ALA A 250 -3.20 -1.00 -7.84
CA ALA A 250 -3.83 -1.25 -6.55
C ALA A 250 -5.13 -2.06 -6.69
N LEU A 251 -5.92 -1.81 -7.73
CA LEU A 251 -7.09 -2.62 -8.05
C LEU A 251 -6.69 -4.07 -8.39
N LEU A 252 -5.64 -4.26 -9.19
CA LEU A 252 -5.15 -5.60 -9.55
C LEU A 252 -4.62 -6.36 -8.32
N PHE A 253 -3.88 -5.68 -7.44
CA PHE A 253 -3.37 -6.26 -6.20
C PHE A 253 -4.50 -6.62 -5.24
N SER A 254 -5.46 -5.71 -5.05
CA SER A 254 -6.65 -5.96 -4.23
C SER A 254 -7.45 -7.17 -4.75
N ALA A 255 -7.69 -7.25 -6.06
CA ALA A 255 -8.34 -8.40 -6.66
C ALA A 255 -7.57 -9.70 -6.43
N PHE A 256 -6.24 -9.71 -6.66
CA PHE A 256 -5.39 -10.87 -6.40
C PHE A 256 -5.46 -11.34 -4.94
N GLY A 257 -5.18 -10.44 -4.00
CA GLY A 257 -5.15 -10.77 -2.57
C GLY A 257 -6.52 -11.19 -2.05
N THR A 258 -7.57 -10.49 -2.43
CA THR A 258 -8.95 -10.86 -2.04
C THR A 258 -9.34 -12.22 -2.60
N VAL A 259 -9.08 -12.50 -3.87
CA VAL A 259 -9.43 -13.82 -4.46
C VAL A 259 -8.67 -14.93 -3.76
N LEU A 260 -7.38 -14.75 -3.49
CA LEU A 260 -6.59 -15.72 -2.74
C LEU A 260 -7.22 -16.01 -1.37
N TRP A 261 -7.58 -14.96 -0.62
CA TRP A 261 -8.21 -15.11 0.70
C TRP A 261 -9.64 -15.68 0.64
N VAL A 262 -10.42 -15.37 -0.39
CA VAL A 262 -11.74 -15.98 -0.59
C VAL A 262 -11.63 -17.48 -0.87
N ILE A 263 -10.60 -17.90 -1.61
CA ILE A 263 -10.34 -19.33 -1.86
C ILE A 263 -9.99 -20.06 -0.55
N THR A 264 -9.16 -19.44 0.31
CA THR A 264 -8.64 -20.11 1.52
C THR A 264 -9.52 -19.95 2.76
N ALA A 265 -10.28 -18.86 2.87
CA ALA A 265 -11.07 -18.51 4.06
C ALA A 265 -12.58 -18.29 3.77
N GLY A 266 -13.00 -18.40 2.51
CA GLY A 266 -14.39 -18.25 2.09
C GLY A 266 -14.84 -16.80 1.86
N TRP A 267 -16.08 -16.62 1.42
CA TRP A 267 -16.62 -15.32 0.98
C TRP A 267 -16.80 -14.28 2.10
N GLY A 268 -16.80 -14.68 3.36
CA GLY A 268 -17.02 -13.78 4.50
C GLY A 268 -15.96 -12.68 4.62
N VAL A 269 -14.74 -12.92 4.13
CA VAL A 269 -13.62 -11.97 4.23
C VAL A 269 -13.55 -10.98 3.06
N LEU A 270 -14.46 -11.09 2.08
CA LEU A 270 -14.39 -10.35 0.81
C LEU A 270 -14.23 -8.83 1.01
N LEU A 271 -15.10 -8.22 1.80
CA LEU A 271 -15.14 -6.76 1.97
C LEU A 271 -13.90 -6.26 2.72
N GLU A 272 -13.63 -6.85 3.89
CA GLU A 272 -12.50 -6.49 4.74
C GLU A 272 -11.16 -6.61 4.00
N ARG A 273 -10.91 -7.76 3.36
CA ARG A 273 -9.66 -8.02 2.63
C ARG A 273 -9.53 -7.11 1.42
N SER A 274 -10.61 -6.84 0.69
CA SER A 274 -10.56 -5.93 -0.46
C SER A 274 -10.16 -4.52 -0.07
N VAL A 275 -10.75 -3.99 1.01
CA VAL A 275 -10.43 -2.65 1.52
C VAL A 275 -8.99 -2.60 2.02
N MET A 276 -8.57 -3.57 2.83
CA MET A 276 -7.21 -3.65 3.36
C MET A 276 -6.17 -3.73 2.24
N PHE A 277 -6.33 -4.66 1.30
CA PHE A 277 -5.38 -4.84 0.20
C PHE A 277 -5.36 -3.63 -0.74
N PHE A 278 -6.50 -3.00 -1.00
CA PHE A 278 -6.53 -1.78 -1.82
C PHE A 278 -5.81 -0.62 -1.13
N ALA A 279 -6.10 -0.37 0.15
CA ALA A 279 -5.47 0.69 0.92
C ALA A 279 -3.96 0.49 1.02
N MET A 280 -3.53 -0.72 1.39
CA MET A 280 -2.12 -1.12 1.39
C MET A 280 -1.50 -0.85 0.03
N ALA A 281 -2.17 -1.30 -1.05
CA ALA A 281 -1.59 -1.25 -2.37
C ALA A 281 -1.43 0.15 -2.92
N VAL A 282 -2.36 1.06 -2.61
CA VAL A 282 -2.22 2.48 -2.90
C VAL A 282 -0.99 3.04 -2.17
N VAL A 283 -0.84 2.78 -0.87
CA VAL A 283 0.28 3.33 -0.08
C VAL A 283 1.62 2.89 -0.66
N VAL A 284 1.85 1.58 -0.83
CA VAL A 284 3.13 1.11 -1.39
C VAL A 284 3.31 1.47 -2.87
N GLY A 285 2.22 1.64 -3.63
CA GLY A 285 2.28 2.20 -4.98
C GLY A 285 2.77 3.66 -4.98
N LEU A 286 2.29 4.49 -4.07
CA LEU A 286 2.77 5.86 -3.88
C LEU A 286 4.24 5.88 -3.44
N LEU A 287 4.64 4.99 -2.51
CA LEU A 287 6.05 4.85 -2.12
C LEU A 287 6.95 4.44 -3.29
N ARG A 288 6.46 3.60 -4.21
CA ARG A 288 7.18 3.24 -5.45
C ARG A 288 7.39 4.44 -6.36
N VAL A 289 6.42 5.34 -6.47
CA VAL A 289 6.54 6.58 -7.26
C VAL A 289 7.56 7.52 -6.61
N MET A 290 7.47 7.71 -5.29
CA MET A 290 8.32 8.66 -4.56
C MET A 290 9.78 8.21 -4.44
N SER A 291 10.02 6.92 -4.27
CA SER A 291 11.38 6.36 -4.14
C SER A 291 12.02 6.02 -5.47
N GLY A 292 11.24 5.80 -6.53
CA GLY A 292 11.74 5.25 -7.80
C GLY A 292 12.22 3.79 -7.72
N SER A 293 12.03 3.14 -6.58
CA SER A 293 12.64 1.86 -6.20
C SER A 293 11.58 0.94 -5.63
N ILE A 294 11.71 -0.37 -5.83
CA ILE A 294 10.81 -1.34 -5.17
C ILE A 294 11.19 -1.58 -3.71
N TRP A 295 12.41 -1.19 -3.30
CA TRP A 295 12.88 -1.43 -1.94
C TRP A 295 12.16 -0.59 -0.89
N GLY A 296 11.72 0.63 -1.22
CA GLY A 296 10.85 1.44 -0.36
C GLY A 296 9.52 0.74 -0.05
N PRO A 297 8.74 0.33 -1.07
CA PRO A 297 7.59 -0.55 -0.92
C PRO A 297 7.85 -1.80 -0.08
N ILE A 298 8.95 -2.54 -0.36
CA ILE A 298 9.32 -3.74 0.39
C ILE A 298 9.52 -3.42 1.88
N GLY A 299 10.21 -2.34 2.20
CA GLY A 299 10.47 -1.95 3.59
C GLY A 299 9.19 -1.67 4.37
N PHE A 300 8.25 -0.94 3.75
CA PHE A 300 6.93 -0.68 4.33
C PHE A 300 6.12 -1.97 4.50
N HIS A 301 6.11 -2.80 3.45
CA HIS A 301 5.43 -4.10 3.43
C HIS A 301 5.92 -5.00 4.56
N LEU A 302 7.23 -5.17 4.69
CA LEU A 302 7.84 -5.96 5.77
C LEU A 302 7.43 -5.45 7.15
N ALA A 303 7.56 -4.15 7.39
CA ALA A 303 7.24 -3.56 8.69
C ALA A 303 5.78 -3.83 9.10
N PHE A 304 4.86 -3.62 8.15
CA PHE A 304 3.44 -3.88 8.33
C PHE A 304 3.14 -5.36 8.59
N GLN A 305 3.55 -6.25 7.68
CA GLN A 305 3.20 -7.67 7.75
C GLN A 305 3.86 -8.37 8.93
N VAL A 306 5.14 -8.10 9.21
CA VAL A 306 5.81 -8.70 10.37
C VAL A 306 5.11 -8.30 11.66
N THR A 307 4.74 -7.03 11.81
CA THR A 307 4.05 -6.57 13.03
C THR A 307 2.67 -7.21 13.15
N MET A 308 1.88 -7.22 12.07
CA MET A 308 0.53 -7.79 12.10
C MET A 308 0.54 -9.31 12.32
N GLN A 309 1.44 -10.04 11.67
CA GLN A 309 1.54 -11.49 11.87
C GLN A 309 2.10 -11.82 13.26
N LEU A 310 3.11 -11.08 13.75
CA LEU A 310 3.67 -11.33 15.08
C LEU A 310 2.63 -11.12 16.18
N VAL A 311 1.85 -10.04 16.09
CA VAL A 311 0.94 -9.64 17.16
C VAL A 311 -0.43 -10.29 17.05
N LEU A 312 -0.99 -10.46 15.86
CA LEU A 312 -2.38 -10.93 15.68
C LEU A 312 -2.52 -12.41 15.34
N SER A 313 -1.44 -13.13 15.00
CA SER A 313 -1.54 -14.55 14.60
C SER A 313 -1.18 -15.55 15.71
N SER A 314 -0.45 -15.12 16.74
CA SER A 314 0.09 -15.97 17.82
C SER A 314 0.93 -17.19 17.39
N HIS A 315 1.28 -17.32 16.11
CA HIS A 315 1.94 -18.54 15.58
C HIS A 315 3.40 -18.71 16.01
N TYR A 316 4.12 -17.62 16.27
CA TYR A 316 5.57 -17.63 16.52
C TYR A 316 5.96 -17.09 17.90
N ALA A 317 5.09 -16.33 18.55
CA ALA A 317 5.26 -15.83 19.89
C ALA A 317 3.88 -15.69 20.54
N ALA A 318 3.76 -15.99 21.83
CA ALA A 318 2.55 -15.77 22.59
C ALA A 318 2.44 -14.28 22.93
N ILE A 319 1.67 -13.55 22.12
CA ILE A 319 1.34 -12.14 22.33
C ILE A 319 -0.18 -12.05 22.36
N GLU A 320 -0.71 -11.46 23.42
CA GLU A 320 -2.12 -11.17 23.58
C GLU A 320 -2.35 -9.67 23.53
N VAL A 321 -3.37 -9.27 22.79
CA VAL A 321 -3.87 -7.90 22.70
C VAL A 321 -5.33 -7.93 23.09
N ASP A 322 -5.71 -7.15 24.10
CA ASP A 322 -7.07 -7.12 24.62
C ASP A 322 -8.10 -6.50 23.64
N ASP A 323 -7.66 -5.54 22.83
CA ASP A 323 -8.45 -4.94 21.75
C ASP A 323 -7.66 -4.85 20.43
N GLU A 324 -7.80 -5.89 19.60
CA GLU A 324 -7.15 -5.96 18.28
C GLU A 324 -7.61 -4.85 17.32
N ALA A 325 -8.83 -4.34 17.48
CA ALA A 325 -9.38 -3.30 16.61
C ALA A 325 -8.73 -1.95 16.90
N ILE A 326 -8.61 -1.58 18.18
CA ILE A 326 -7.89 -0.37 18.59
C ILE A 326 -6.41 -0.50 18.23
N PHE A 327 -5.78 -1.65 18.45
CA PHE A 327 -4.41 -1.91 18.02
C PHE A 327 -4.23 -1.69 16.51
N THR A 328 -5.10 -2.28 15.68
CA THR A 328 -5.04 -2.17 14.21
C THR A 328 -5.28 -0.74 13.74
N LEU A 329 -6.22 -0.03 14.36
CA LEU A 329 -6.51 1.37 14.07
C LEU A 329 -5.31 2.27 14.41
N ALA A 330 -4.74 2.10 15.59
CA ALA A 330 -3.62 2.90 16.08
C ALA A 330 -2.31 2.62 15.34
N THR A 331 -2.13 1.40 14.83
CA THR A 331 -0.91 1.01 14.10
C THR A 331 -1.09 1.13 12.59
N ALA A 332 -1.80 0.20 11.96
CA ALA A 332 -1.89 0.12 10.50
C ALA A 332 -2.66 1.27 9.87
N VAL A 333 -3.85 1.60 10.37
CA VAL A 333 -4.67 2.66 9.73
C VAL A 333 -3.95 4.00 9.83
N LEU A 334 -3.43 4.33 11.02
CA LEU A 334 -2.62 5.53 11.21
C LEU A 334 -1.39 5.55 10.28
N ALA A 335 -0.65 4.44 10.21
CA ALA A 335 0.49 4.33 9.31
C ALA A 335 0.11 4.48 7.84
N PHE A 336 -1.00 3.89 7.40
CA PHE A 336 -1.45 4.00 6.01
C PHE A 336 -1.81 5.45 5.67
N CYS A 337 -2.44 6.18 6.59
CA CYS A 337 -2.76 7.59 6.41
C CYS A 337 -1.53 8.51 6.42
N ALA A 338 -0.54 8.23 7.28
CA ALA A 338 0.63 9.08 7.47
C ALA A 338 1.83 8.73 6.58
N ALA A 339 1.85 7.54 5.96
CA ALA A 339 3.01 7.00 5.24
C ALA A 339 3.55 7.95 4.18
N THR A 340 2.68 8.56 3.37
CA THR A 340 3.07 9.46 2.27
C THR A 340 3.61 10.79 2.79
N THR A 341 3.09 11.29 3.92
CA THR A 341 3.63 12.47 4.60
C THR A 341 5.04 12.19 5.12
N VAL A 342 5.26 11.06 5.78
CA VAL A 342 6.60 10.66 6.23
C VAL A 342 7.53 10.43 5.02
N ALA A 343 7.04 9.79 3.96
CA ALA A 343 7.78 9.57 2.73
C ALA A 343 8.26 10.88 2.09
N ALA A 344 7.42 11.93 2.09
CA ALA A 344 7.77 13.22 1.52
C ALA A 344 8.92 13.91 2.28
N LEU A 345 9.10 13.59 3.56
CA LEU A 345 10.22 14.07 4.36
C LEU A 345 11.51 13.29 4.08
N LEU A 346 11.39 11.99 3.79
CA LEU A 346 12.51 11.06 3.58
C LEU A 346 13.06 11.05 2.15
N TRP A 347 12.18 11.11 1.14
CA TRP A 347 12.53 11.23 -0.27
C TRP A 347 12.25 12.65 -0.75
N ARG A 348 13.26 13.51 -0.59
CA ARG A 348 13.20 14.91 -1.05
C ARG A 348 13.54 14.95 -2.54
N GLY A 349 12.68 15.58 -3.33
CA GLY A 349 12.93 15.82 -4.74
C GLY A 349 11.64 16.04 -5.54
N PRO A 350 11.76 16.48 -6.80
CA PRO A 350 10.62 16.51 -7.70
C PRO A 350 10.12 15.08 -7.94
N VAL A 351 8.82 14.87 -7.77
CA VAL A 351 8.17 13.59 -8.05
C VAL A 351 7.30 13.75 -9.30
N ASN A 352 7.50 12.89 -10.28
CA ASN A 352 6.68 12.88 -11.49
C ASN A 352 5.36 12.15 -11.20
N TRP A 353 4.26 12.91 -11.18
CA TRP A 353 2.92 12.35 -10.98
C TRP A 353 2.12 12.22 -12.27
N SER A 354 2.39 13.07 -13.27
CA SER A 354 1.48 13.32 -14.39
C SER A 354 1.98 12.85 -15.74
N THR A 355 3.30 12.79 -15.95
CA THR A 355 3.86 12.42 -17.25
C THR A 355 4.24 10.95 -17.27
N PRO A 356 3.86 10.18 -18.31
CA PRO A 356 4.32 8.81 -18.45
C PRO A 356 5.85 8.71 -18.41
N GLU A 357 6.39 7.62 -17.87
CA GLU A 357 7.84 7.45 -17.63
C GLU A 357 8.66 7.31 -18.92
N TRP A 358 8.04 7.16 -20.10
CA TRP A 358 8.75 7.21 -21.38
C TRP A 358 9.06 8.64 -21.86
N ALA A 359 8.36 9.64 -21.30
CA ALA A 359 8.45 11.04 -21.70
C ALA A 359 9.41 11.86 -20.82
N THR A 360 9.93 11.26 -19.75
CA THR A 360 10.95 11.79 -18.83
C THR A 360 12.29 11.16 -19.12
#